data_AF-A0A5D3JUN1-F1
#
_entry.id   AF-A0A5D3JUN1-F1
#
_cell.length_a   1.000
_cell.length_b   1.000
_cell.length_c   1.000
_cell.angle_alpha   90.00
_cell.angle_beta   90.00
_cell.angle_gamma   90.00
#
_symmetry.space_group_name_H-M   'P 1'
#
loop_
_entity.id
_entity.type
_entity.pdbx_description
1 polymer ?
#
loop_
_entity_poly.entity_id
_entity_poly.type
_entity_poly.pdbx_seq_one_letter_code
_entity_poly.pdbx_strand_id
1 'polypeptide(L)'
;MTDITELAQSLKAAAEKATPGEWRRASTQFNGITATPFMLGRKEVMIAGVSKKRDAEFIALANPANILALVEALEKAQAQSSKWLEAYHKAVSIGARYEERIAELESRTVTVKLPPKIERNDADGWFMYNCGRVGGGAAEWYNKALDDVGAELTAAGIKVEAE
;
A
#
# COMPACT_ATOMS: atom_id res chain seq x y z
N MET A 1 9.05 1.47 34.45
CA MET A 1 8.08 1.44 33.34
C MET A 1 7.86 -0.02 33.03
N THR A 2 6.70 -0.58 33.38
CA THR A 2 6.39 -1.98 33.10
C THR A 2 6.29 -2.15 31.59
N ASP A 3 6.95 -3.15 31.02
CA ASP A 3 6.78 -3.46 29.60
C ASP A 3 5.31 -3.85 29.36
N ILE A 4 4.64 -3.14 28.44
CA ILE A 4 3.21 -3.34 28.12
C ILE A 4 2.97 -4.78 27.64
N THR A 5 3.94 -5.38 26.95
CA THR A 5 3.82 -6.75 26.43
C THR A 5 3.88 -7.78 27.56
N GLU A 6 4.81 -7.62 28.50
CA GLU A 6 4.91 -8.45 29.71
C GLU A 6 3.68 -8.28 30.60
N LEU A 7 3.17 -7.05 30.74
CA LEU A 7 1.94 -6.77 31.47
C LEU A 7 0.73 -7.47 30.84
N ALA A 8 0.58 -7.38 29.51
CA ALA A 8 -0.51 -8.04 28.80
C ALA A 8 -0.44 -9.58 28.92
N GLN A 9 0.76 -10.16 28.81
CA GLN A 9 0.97 -11.60 28.98
C GLN A 9 0.69 -12.07 30.40
N SER A 10 1.17 -11.34 31.41
CA SER A 10 0.92 -11.66 32.82
C SER A 10 -0.56 -11.53 33.18
N LEU A 11 -1.25 -10.50 32.69
CA LEU A 11 -2.70 -10.35 32.86
C LEU A 11 -3.47 -11.47 32.19
N LYS A 12 -3.08 -11.89 30.98
CA LYS A 12 -3.69 -13.04 30.30
C LYS A 12 -3.53 -14.32 31.12
N ALA A 13 -2.33 -14.61 31.60
CA ALA A 13 -2.07 -15.80 32.43
C ALA A 13 -2.83 -15.77 33.76
N ALA A 14 -2.97 -14.60 34.39
CA ALA A 14 -3.76 -14.43 35.60
C ALA A 14 -5.27 -14.61 35.33
N ALA A 15 -5.77 -14.08 34.21
CA ALA A 15 -7.16 -14.23 33.79
C ALA A 15 -7.52 -15.69 33.49
N GLU A 16 -6.64 -16.46 32.85
CA GLU A 16 -6.84 -17.89 32.56
C GLU A 16 -6.90 -18.74 33.84
N LYS A 17 -6.19 -18.32 34.90
CA LYS A 17 -6.24 -18.99 36.21
C LYS A 17 -7.46 -18.60 37.03
N ALA A 18 -8.00 -17.40 36.81
CA ALA A 18 -9.13 -16.87 37.54
C ALA A 18 -10.40 -17.68 37.27
N THR A 19 -11.40 -17.54 38.14
CA THR A 19 -12.69 -18.21 37.97
C THR A 19 -13.32 -17.80 36.62
N PRO A 20 -13.60 -18.75 35.70
CA PRO A 20 -14.15 -18.41 34.38
C PRO A 20 -15.57 -17.83 34.45
N GLY A 21 -15.96 -17.15 33.38
CA GLY A 21 -17.30 -16.59 33.21
C GLY A 21 -17.42 -15.13 33.67
N GLU A 22 -18.63 -14.59 33.57
CA GLU A 22 -18.87 -13.19 33.89
C GLU A 22 -18.86 -12.94 35.40
N TRP A 23 -18.15 -11.89 35.79
CA TRP A 23 -18.09 -11.42 37.17
C TRP A 23 -18.96 -10.18 37.29
N ARG A 24 -19.77 -10.11 38.35
CA ARG A 24 -20.74 -9.04 38.54
C ARG A 24 -20.64 -8.49 39.96
N ARG A 25 -21.00 -7.23 40.15
CA ARG A 25 -21.11 -6.64 41.49
C ARG A 25 -22.24 -7.31 42.26
N ALA A 26 -21.95 -7.77 43.47
CA ALA A 26 -22.95 -8.35 44.37
C ALA A 26 -24.04 -7.33 44.69
N SER A 27 -25.31 -7.76 44.62
CA SER A 27 -26.45 -6.89 44.92
C SER A 27 -26.88 -6.97 46.38
N THR A 28 -26.58 -8.07 47.09
CA THR A 28 -27.00 -8.29 48.48
C THR A 28 -25.91 -8.09 49.52
N GLN A 29 -24.64 -8.01 49.09
CA GLN A 29 -23.49 -7.95 49.97
C GLN A 29 -22.63 -6.73 49.63
N PHE A 30 -22.19 -6.00 50.65
CA PHE A 30 -21.47 -4.74 50.50
C PHE A 30 -20.16 -4.95 49.72
N ASN A 31 -20.10 -4.39 48.51
CA ASN A 31 -18.92 -4.35 47.63
C ASN A 31 -18.31 -5.71 47.24
N GLY A 32 -19.15 -6.75 47.12
CA GLY A 32 -18.72 -8.07 46.66
C GLY A 32 -18.70 -8.26 45.13
N ILE A 33 -18.06 -9.34 44.67
CA ILE A 33 -18.08 -9.82 43.27
C ILE A 33 -18.61 -11.25 43.21
N THR A 34 -19.64 -11.49 42.41
CA THR A 34 -20.35 -12.77 42.28
C THR A 34 -20.33 -13.30 40.86
N ALA A 35 -20.42 -14.63 40.72
CA ALA A 35 -20.49 -15.35 39.44
C ALA A 35 -21.93 -15.54 38.94
N THR A 36 -22.90 -15.29 39.83
CA THR A 36 -24.32 -15.56 39.60
C THR A 36 -25.12 -14.29 39.88
N PRO A 37 -26.17 -14.00 39.09
CA PRO A 37 -27.07 -12.89 39.40
C PRO A 37 -27.78 -13.14 40.72
N PHE A 38 -28.20 -12.04 41.37
CA PHE A 38 -29.05 -12.13 42.54
C PHE A 38 -30.39 -12.79 42.20
N MET A 39 -30.80 -13.77 43.02
CA MET A 39 -32.13 -14.34 43.01
C MET A 39 -32.63 -14.50 44.44
N LEU A 40 -33.85 -14.04 44.71
CA LEU A 40 -34.48 -14.15 46.02
C LEU A 40 -34.56 -15.62 46.45
N GLY A 41 -34.06 -15.94 47.64
CA GLY A 41 -34.02 -17.31 48.16
C GLY A 41 -32.90 -18.21 47.62
N ARG A 42 -32.04 -17.72 46.70
CA ARG A 42 -30.81 -18.42 46.29
C ARG A 42 -29.57 -17.68 46.77
N LYS A 43 -28.55 -18.45 47.15
CA LYS A 43 -27.25 -17.91 47.57
C LYS A 43 -26.43 -17.53 46.34
N GLU A 44 -25.95 -16.28 46.29
CA GLU A 44 -24.99 -15.84 45.27
C GLU A 44 -23.65 -16.60 45.43
N VAL A 45 -23.04 -17.01 44.31
CA VAL A 45 -21.72 -17.64 44.30
C VAL A 45 -20.63 -16.57 44.30
N MET A 46 -19.88 -16.46 45.39
CA MET A 46 -18.84 -15.47 45.55
C MET A 46 -17.56 -15.83 44.77
N ILE A 47 -17.00 -14.83 44.09
CA ILE A 47 -15.69 -14.90 43.42
C ILE A 47 -14.62 -14.32 44.36
N ALA A 48 -14.75 -13.05 44.75
CA ALA A 48 -13.82 -12.33 45.62
C ALA A 48 -14.14 -12.52 47.11
N GLY A 49 -14.23 -13.77 47.57
CA GLY A 49 -14.42 -14.14 48.98
C GLY A 49 -13.17 -14.83 49.56
N VAL A 50 -13.14 -15.00 50.90
CA VAL A 50 -12.01 -15.44 51.77
C VAL A 50 -11.22 -16.69 51.31
N SER A 51 -11.66 -17.42 50.29
CA SER A 51 -11.13 -18.74 49.91
C SER A 51 -10.50 -18.87 48.51
N LYS A 52 -10.42 -17.81 47.69
CA LYS A 52 -9.89 -17.93 46.30
C LYS A 52 -8.76 -16.94 45.97
N LYS A 53 -7.53 -17.32 46.34
CA LYS A 53 -6.29 -16.57 46.05
C LYS A 53 -6.14 -16.15 44.57
N ARG A 54 -6.51 -17.04 43.64
CA ARG A 54 -6.43 -16.81 42.18
C ARG A 54 -7.18 -15.58 41.67
N ASP A 55 -8.36 -15.29 42.24
CA ASP A 55 -9.21 -14.21 41.78
C ASP A 55 -8.69 -12.87 42.33
N ALA A 56 -8.16 -12.88 43.55
CA ALA A 56 -7.49 -11.73 44.15
C ALA A 56 -6.18 -11.36 43.42
N GLU A 57 -5.40 -12.35 42.98
CA GLU A 57 -4.19 -12.12 42.17
C GLU A 57 -4.51 -11.45 40.83
N PHE A 58 -5.57 -11.91 40.15
CA PHE A 58 -6.03 -11.27 38.92
C PHE A 58 -6.49 -9.82 39.16
N ILE A 59 -7.31 -9.58 40.19
CA ILE A 59 -7.79 -8.22 40.52
C ILE A 59 -6.63 -7.28 40.90
N ALA A 60 -5.67 -7.75 41.69
CA ALA A 60 -4.51 -6.95 42.10
C ALA A 60 -3.62 -6.60 40.90
N LEU A 61 -3.48 -7.52 39.95
CA LEU A 61 -2.77 -7.27 38.69
C LEU A 61 -3.56 -6.33 37.77
N ALA A 62 -4.89 -6.45 37.72
CA ALA A 62 -5.80 -5.58 36.98
C ALA A 62 -6.10 -4.26 37.73
N ASN A 63 -5.12 -3.73 38.45
CA ASN A 63 -5.27 -2.46 39.16
C ASN A 63 -5.41 -1.28 38.17
N PRO A 64 -5.89 -0.11 38.64
CA PRO A 64 -6.13 1.04 37.77
C PRO A 64 -4.92 1.48 36.94
N ALA A 65 -3.71 1.45 37.51
CA ALA A 65 -2.50 1.86 36.79
C ALA A 65 -2.21 0.93 35.61
N ASN A 66 -2.32 -0.38 35.81
CA ASN A 66 -2.09 -1.38 34.77
C ASN A 66 -3.16 -1.33 33.68
N ILE A 67 -4.43 -1.13 34.06
CA ILE A 67 -5.52 -0.96 33.08
C ILE A 67 -5.32 0.31 32.25
N LEU A 68 -5.00 1.43 32.88
CA LEU A 68 -4.72 2.68 32.15
C LEU A 68 -3.53 2.55 31.20
N ALA A 69 -2.46 1.87 31.63
CA ALA A 69 -1.30 1.61 30.77
C ALA A 69 -1.66 0.78 29.53
N LEU A 70 -2.52 -0.24 29.67
CA LEU A 70 -3.01 -1.03 28.55
C LEU A 70 -3.93 -0.22 27.62
N VAL A 71 -4.81 0.62 28.18
CA VAL A 71 -5.70 1.48 27.39
C VAL A 71 -4.89 2.49 26.58
N GLU A 72 -3.94 3.18 27.20
CA GLU A 72 -3.06 4.13 26.52
C GLU A 72 -2.24 3.46 25.41
N ALA A 73 -1.75 2.24 25.66
CA ALA A 73 -1.05 1.46 24.64
C ALA A 73 -1.94 1.08 23.46
N LEU A 74 -3.18 0.69 23.73
CA LEU A 74 -4.18 0.36 22.72
C LEU A 74 -4.53 1.59 21.87
N GLU A 75 -4.78 2.73 22.50
CA GLU A 75 -5.06 3.99 21.82
C GLU A 75 -3.89 4.42 20.93
N LYS A 76 -2.65 4.29 21.41
CA LYS A 76 -1.43 4.55 20.63
C LYS A 76 -1.31 3.61 19.43
N ALA A 77 -1.54 2.31 19.61
CA ALA A 77 -1.48 1.33 18.54
C ALA A 77 -2.56 1.59 17.48
N GLN A 78 -3.78 1.91 17.90
CA GLN A 78 -4.88 2.24 17.00
C GLN A 78 -4.59 3.53 16.22
N ALA A 79 -4.07 4.57 16.87
CA ALA A 79 -3.69 5.82 16.22
C ALA A 79 -2.57 5.61 15.17
N GLN A 80 -1.59 4.75 15.46
CA GLN A 80 -0.55 4.38 14.49
C GLN A 80 -1.12 3.59 13.31
N SER A 81 -2.01 2.63 13.57
CA SER A 81 -2.65 1.84 12.51
C SER A 81 -3.45 2.73 11.55
N SER A 82 -4.20 3.71 12.07
CA SER A 82 -4.97 4.65 11.23
C SER A 82 -4.06 5.49 10.33
N LYS A 83 -2.92 5.97 10.86
CA LYS A 83 -1.92 6.72 10.07
C LYS A 83 -1.31 5.86 8.97
N TRP A 84 -0.97 4.61 9.28
CA TRP A 84 -0.43 3.66 8.30
C TRP A 84 -1.43 3.34 7.20
N LEU A 85 -2.71 3.17 7.54
CA LEU A 85 -3.76 2.91 6.57
C LEU A 85 -3.92 4.08 5.58
N GLU A 86 -3.91 5.32 6.08
CA GLU A 86 -3.98 6.51 5.22
C GLU A 86 -2.76 6.61 4.29
N ALA A 87 -1.56 6.37 4.81
CA ALA A 87 -0.34 6.37 4.01
C ALA A 87 -0.36 5.27 2.94
N TYR A 88 -0.87 4.08 3.28
CA TYR A 88 -1.02 2.97 2.35
C TYR A 88 -1.98 3.32 1.21
N HIS A 89 -3.14 3.89 1.49
CA HIS A 89 -4.08 4.33 0.45
C HIS A 89 -3.45 5.37 -0.48
N LYS A 90 -2.69 6.33 0.06
CA LYS A 90 -1.95 7.30 -0.77
C LYS A 90 -0.95 6.60 -1.68
N ALA A 91 -0.14 5.69 -1.14
CA ALA A 91 0.87 4.96 -1.92
C ALA A 91 0.23 4.15 -3.06
N VAL A 92 -0.86 3.43 -2.78
CA VAL A 92 -1.61 2.66 -3.79
C VAL A 92 -2.16 3.58 -4.88
N SER A 93 -2.76 4.71 -4.51
CA SER A 93 -3.30 5.66 -5.50
C SER A 93 -2.22 6.28 -6.39
N ILE A 94 -1.02 6.52 -5.83
CA ILE A 94 0.14 7.01 -6.59
C ILE A 94 0.64 5.91 -7.54
N GLY A 95 0.70 4.66 -7.07
CA GLY A 95 1.07 3.51 -7.89
C GLY A 95 0.19 3.36 -9.13
N ALA A 96 -1.14 3.41 -8.95
CA ALA A 96 -2.09 3.34 -10.05
C ALA A 96 -1.87 4.46 -11.10
N ARG A 97 -1.60 5.70 -10.65
CA ARG A 97 -1.29 6.81 -11.58
C ARG A 97 0.02 6.60 -12.35
N TYR A 98 1.02 6.00 -11.72
CA TYR A 98 2.27 5.68 -12.42
C TYR A 98 2.07 4.58 -13.45
N GLU A 99 1.28 3.55 -13.15
CA GLU A 99 0.92 2.51 -14.13
C GLU A 99 0.20 3.10 -15.34
N GLU A 100 -0.80 3.98 -15.12
CA GLU A 100 -1.48 4.71 -16.20
C GLU A 100 -0.49 5.52 -17.05
N ARG A 101 0.43 6.25 -16.40
CA ARG A 101 1.42 7.06 -17.12
C ARG A 101 2.42 6.22 -17.89
N ILE A 102 2.83 5.07 -17.36
CA ILE A 102 3.71 4.13 -18.07
C ILE A 102 2.98 3.59 -19.30
N ALA A 103 1.73 3.12 -19.15
CA ALA A 103 0.94 2.64 -20.28
C ALA A 103 0.73 3.71 -21.35
N GLU A 104 0.46 4.96 -20.95
CA GLU A 104 0.39 6.10 -21.88
C GLU A 104 1.72 6.27 -22.63
N LEU A 105 2.85 6.32 -21.92
CA LEU A 105 4.17 6.51 -22.53
C LEU A 105 4.57 5.35 -23.44
N GLU A 106 4.27 4.10 -23.07
CA GLU A 106 4.51 2.91 -23.89
C GLU A 106 3.63 2.88 -25.14
N SER A 107 2.41 3.44 -25.07
CA SER A 107 1.51 3.54 -26.24
C SER A 107 1.90 4.64 -27.23
N ARG A 108 2.71 5.62 -26.81
CA ARG A 108 3.12 6.75 -27.66
C ARG A 108 4.11 6.26 -28.71
N THR A 109 3.64 6.15 -29.94
CA THR A 109 4.52 5.95 -31.10
C THR A 109 5.05 7.30 -31.58
N VAL A 110 6.36 7.42 -31.73
CA VAL A 110 6.99 8.57 -32.40
C VAL A 110 7.05 8.29 -33.89
N THR A 111 6.49 9.20 -34.70
CA THR A 111 6.59 9.17 -36.16
C THR A 111 7.47 10.32 -36.66
N VAL A 112 8.34 10.04 -37.62
CA VAL A 112 9.18 11.04 -38.30
C VAL A 112 8.92 10.96 -39.80
N LYS A 113 8.70 12.12 -40.43
CA LYS A 113 8.59 12.24 -41.88
C LYS A 113 9.95 12.56 -42.46
N LEU A 114 10.42 11.73 -43.38
CA LEU A 114 11.65 11.99 -44.13
C LEU A 114 11.33 12.70 -45.44
N PRO A 115 12.19 13.62 -45.90
CA PRO A 115 12.01 14.26 -47.20
C PRO A 115 12.11 13.23 -48.33
N PRO A 116 11.49 13.51 -49.50
CA PRO A 116 11.44 12.57 -50.61
C PRO A 116 12.82 12.31 -51.21
N LYS A 117 13.00 11.10 -51.75
CA LYS A 117 14.19 10.76 -52.52
C LYS A 117 14.24 11.56 -53.81
N ILE A 118 15.46 11.84 -54.28
CA ILE A 118 15.68 12.48 -55.57
C ILE A 118 15.53 11.43 -56.66
N GLU A 119 14.53 11.59 -57.51
CA GLU A 119 14.22 10.68 -58.61
C GLU A 119 14.83 11.15 -59.94
N ARG A 120 14.93 10.21 -60.88
CA ARG A 120 15.33 10.53 -62.25
C ARG A 120 14.11 10.99 -63.04
N ASN A 121 14.31 11.98 -63.90
CA ASN A 121 13.31 12.37 -64.89
C ASN A 121 13.30 11.36 -66.04
N ASP A 122 12.11 10.86 -66.40
CA ASP A 122 11.93 9.90 -67.49
C ASP A 122 12.28 10.49 -68.87
N ALA A 123 12.26 11.82 -69.02
CA ALA A 123 12.49 12.48 -70.31
C ALA A 123 13.97 12.60 -70.69
N ASP A 124 14.86 12.87 -69.73
CA ASP A 124 16.29 13.13 -69.99
C ASP A 124 17.24 12.33 -69.08
N GLY A 125 16.73 11.48 -68.19
CA GLY A 125 17.51 10.56 -67.35
C GLY A 125 18.31 11.22 -66.22
N TRP A 126 18.22 12.55 -66.10
CA TRP A 126 18.88 13.33 -65.03
C TRP A 126 18.10 13.26 -63.73
N PHE A 127 18.81 13.30 -62.61
CA PHE A 127 18.20 13.50 -61.30
C PHE A 127 17.69 14.93 -61.16
N MET A 128 16.44 15.08 -60.69
CA MET A 128 15.78 16.37 -60.55
C MET A 128 15.31 16.59 -59.12
N TYR A 129 15.56 17.78 -58.57
CA TYR A 129 15.08 18.19 -57.25
C TYR A 129 14.69 19.67 -57.27
N ASN A 130 13.49 20.01 -56.77
CA ASN A 130 12.96 21.38 -56.76
C ASN A 130 13.17 22.13 -58.09
N CYS A 131 12.79 21.48 -59.20
CA CYS A 131 12.90 22.01 -60.57
C CYS A 131 14.33 22.28 -61.08
N GLY A 132 15.38 21.83 -60.36
CA GLY A 132 16.78 21.92 -60.75
C GLY A 132 17.43 20.57 -61.04
N ARG A 133 18.43 20.56 -61.93
CA ARG A 133 19.25 19.37 -62.20
C ARG A 133 20.22 19.12 -61.04
N VAL A 134 20.29 17.89 -60.58
CA VAL A 134 21.22 17.44 -59.54
C VAL A 134 22.26 16.52 -60.17
N GLY A 135 23.52 16.69 -59.81
CA GLY A 135 24.59 15.79 -60.26
C GLY A 135 24.36 14.37 -59.75
N GLY A 136 24.58 13.36 -60.60
CA GLY A 136 24.27 11.96 -60.27
C GLY A 136 24.88 11.48 -58.96
N GLY A 137 26.18 11.73 -58.75
CA GLY A 137 26.82 11.36 -57.48
C GLY A 137 26.23 12.08 -56.26
N ALA A 138 25.80 13.33 -56.39
CA ALA A 138 25.18 14.06 -55.28
C ALA A 138 23.79 13.52 -54.93
N ALA A 139 22.98 13.19 -55.94
CA ALA A 139 21.66 12.60 -55.75
C ALA A 139 21.74 11.20 -55.12
N GLU A 140 22.69 10.38 -55.58
CA GLU A 140 22.93 9.03 -55.04
C GLU A 140 23.39 9.08 -53.58
N TRP A 141 24.32 10.00 -53.24
CA TRP A 141 24.75 10.19 -51.85
C TRP A 141 23.64 10.70 -50.94
N TYR A 142 22.78 11.61 -51.42
CA TYR A 142 21.62 12.10 -50.67
C TYR A 142 20.62 10.96 -50.37
N ASN A 143 20.25 10.18 -51.39
CA ASN A 143 19.33 9.07 -51.23
C ASN A 143 19.90 7.99 -50.29
N LYS A 144 21.20 7.71 -50.39
CA LYS A 144 21.89 6.79 -49.49
C LYS A 144 21.88 7.29 -48.04
N ALA A 145 22.15 8.58 -47.82
CA ALA A 145 22.09 9.17 -46.48
C ALA A 145 20.67 9.13 -45.89
N LEU A 146 19.63 9.32 -46.70
CA LEU A 146 18.24 9.14 -46.27
C LEU A 146 17.93 7.69 -45.88
N ASP A 147 18.45 6.72 -46.62
CA ASP A 147 18.32 5.30 -46.26
C ASP A 147 19.03 4.97 -44.95
N ASP A 148 20.25 5.48 -44.76
CA ASP A 148 21.02 5.29 -43.53
C ASP A 148 20.27 5.90 -42.32
N VAL A 149 19.75 7.13 -42.43
CA VAL A 149 18.94 7.78 -41.39
C VAL A 149 17.65 7.01 -41.12
N GLY A 150 16.94 6.56 -42.17
CA GLY A 150 15.73 5.76 -42.03
C GLY A 150 15.99 4.43 -41.31
N ALA A 151 17.13 3.79 -41.59
CA ALA A 151 17.57 2.56 -40.93
C ALA A 151 17.91 2.81 -39.45
N GLU A 152 18.63 3.88 -39.12
CA GLU A 152 18.94 4.26 -37.73
C GLU A 152 17.68 4.58 -36.91
N LEU A 153 16.75 5.35 -37.49
CA LEU A 153 15.46 5.65 -36.84
C LEU A 153 14.64 4.38 -36.59
N THR A 154 14.59 3.48 -37.57
CA THR A 154 13.88 2.21 -37.42
C THR A 154 14.54 1.32 -36.37
N ALA A 155 15.88 1.26 -36.34
CA ALA A 155 16.64 0.53 -35.32
C ALA A 155 16.41 1.10 -33.91
N ALA A 156 16.17 2.41 -33.79
CA ALA A 156 15.75 3.07 -32.56
C ALA A 156 14.26 2.87 -32.22
N GLY A 157 13.50 2.11 -33.02
CA GLY A 157 12.07 1.85 -32.82
C GLY A 157 11.15 3.02 -33.19
N ILE A 158 11.67 4.02 -33.91
CA ILE A 158 10.91 5.17 -34.39
C ILE A 158 10.26 4.81 -35.73
N LYS A 159 8.96 5.07 -35.86
CA LYS A 159 8.25 4.83 -37.13
C LYS A 159 8.60 5.94 -38.12
N VAL A 160 8.97 5.56 -39.34
CA VAL A 160 9.29 6.50 -40.42
C VAL A 160 8.15 6.49 -41.44
N GLU A 161 7.64 7.68 -41.78
CA GLU A 161 6.68 7.89 -42.87
C GLU A 161 7.41 8.54 -44.07
N ALA A 162 7.07 8.11 -45.28
CA ALA A 162 7.44 8.83 -46.49
C ALA A 162 6.49 10.03 -46.67
N GLU A 163 7.02 11.16 -47.14
CA GLU A 163 6.25 12.37 -47.43
C GLU A 163 5.33 12.24 -48.64
#